data_AF-A0A2G9T3S9-F1
#
_entry.id   AF-A0A2G9T3S9-F1
#
_cell.length_a   1.000
_cell.length_b   1.000
_cell.length_c   1.000
_cell.angle_alpha   90.00
_cell.angle_beta   90.00
_cell.angle_gamma   90.00
#
_symmetry.space_group_name_H-M   'P 1'
#
loop_
_entity.id
_entity.type
_entity.pdbx_description
1 polymer ?
#
loop_
_entity_poly.entity_id
_entity_poly.type
_entity_poly.pdbx_seq_one_letter_code
_entity_poly.pdbx_strand_id
1 'polypeptide(L)'
;MTDQQADRILVQVRRLCLQLGAALIYTSAKNVKNIQVLYKYVVHRAFGFPFTSTAQLIERDSVFVPAGWDGEKKIEIVKEGLPDADGILEPTREKPIIVREQVVEAEDEQAFLQRLAAAESAAPAAQKKTSILDDATDNKTPLSSFFSNLLKDKPNVVKTSVPPVDSAVQLDRILKSATGQQSQGPNESSA
;
A
#
# COMPACT_ATOMS: atom_id res chain seq x y z
N MET A 1 11.03 -3.48 19.29
CA MET A 1 11.60 -4.85 19.43
C MET A 1 12.67 -4.77 20.50
N THR A 2 12.60 -5.62 21.52
CA THR A 2 13.60 -5.65 22.61
C THR A 2 14.79 -6.55 22.22
N ASP A 3 15.95 -6.33 22.85
CA ASP A 3 17.15 -7.14 22.61
C ASP A 3 16.90 -8.64 22.88
N GLN A 4 16.18 -8.95 23.97
CA GLN A 4 15.78 -10.34 24.28
C GLN A 4 14.91 -10.97 23.19
N GLN A 5 13.98 -10.21 22.59
CA GLN A 5 13.17 -10.70 21.48
C GLN A 5 14.04 -11.00 20.24
N ALA A 6 15.00 -10.13 19.95
CA ALA A 6 15.93 -10.34 18.83
C ALA A 6 16.83 -11.55 19.05
N ASP A 7 17.36 -11.73 20.25
CA ASP A 7 18.21 -12.87 20.59
C ASP A 7 17.41 -14.19 20.59
N ARG A 8 16.14 -14.18 21.01
CA ARG A 8 15.22 -15.33 20.85
C ARG A 8 14.99 -15.68 19.38
N ILE A 9 14.71 -14.68 18.53
CA ILE A 9 14.56 -14.88 17.09
C ILE A 9 15.84 -15.46 16.49
N LEU A 10 16.99 -14.93 16.88
CA LEU A 10 18.29 -15.40 16.41
C LEU A 10 18.51 -16.88 16.75
N VAL A 11 18.23 -17.31 17.99
CA VAL A 11 18.33 -18.73 18.39
C VAL A 11 17.42 -19.63 17.56
N GLN A 12 16.16 -19.23 17.36
CA GLN A 12 15.19 -20.02 16.60
C GLN A 12 15.57 -20.13 15.11
N VAL A 13 15.97 -19.02 14.49
CA VAL A 13 16.39 -19.02 13.08
C VAL A 13 17.68 -19.82 12.88
N ARG A 14 18.64 -19.72 13.82
CA ARG A 14 19.86 -20.56 13.78
C ARG A 14 19.54 -22.05 13.87
N ARG A 15 18.63 -22.44 14.77
CA ARG A 15 18.16 -23.84 14.88
C ARG A 15 17.51 -24.31 13.58
N LEU A 16 16.66 -23.50 12.98
CA LEU A 16 16.03 -23.79 11.69
C LEU A 16 17.06 -23.96 10.58
N CYS A 17 18.01 -23.03 10.45
CA CYS A 17 19.08 -23.12 9.46
C CYS A 17 19.94 -24.36 9.67
N LEU A 18 20.25 -24.72 10.92
CA LEU A 18 21.00 -25.94 11.24
C LEU A 18 20.24 -27.20 10.77
N GLN A 19 18.93 -27.28 11.05
CA GLN A 19 18.08 -28.41 10.63
C GLN A 19 18.01 -28.53 9.09
N LEU A 20 18.03 -27.41 8.38
CA LEU A 20 17.99 -27.38 6.92
C LEU A 20 19.37 -27.49 6.25
N GLY A 21 20.47 -27.46 7.02
CA GLY A 21 21.82 -27.35 6.46
C GLY A 21 22.09 -26.03 5.71
N ALA A 22 21.33 -24.99 6.05
CA ALA A 22 21.38 -23.68 5.41
C ALA A 22 22.36 -22.72 6.12
N ALA A 23 22.69 -21.63 5.44
CA ALA A 23 23.37 -20.49 6.04
C ALA A 23 22.36 -19.45 6.51
N LEU A 24 22.76 -18.62 7.48
CA LEU A 24 21.99 -17.48 7.95
C LEU A 24 22.76 -16.20 7.66
N ILE A 25 22.12 -15.23 6.98
CA ILE A 25 22.72 -13.93 6.68
C ILE A 25 21.67 -12.84 6.92
N TYR A 26 21.94 -11.93 7.85
CA TYR A 26 21.17 -10.70 7.99
C TYR A 26 21.73 -9.65 7.05
N THR A 27 20.85 -9.00 6.30
CA THR A 27 21.22 -7.99 5.33
C THR A 27 20.20 -6.87 5.32
N SER A 28 20.65 -5.67 4.93
CA SER A 28 19.79 -4.52 4.72
C SER A 28 20.16 -3.85 3.42
N ALA A 29 19.22 -3.80 2.47
CA ALA A 29 19.40 -3.04 1.24
C ALA A 29 19.47 -1.52 1.51
N LYS A 30 18.69 -1.04 2.49
CA LYS A 30 18.66 0.39 2.87
C LYS A 30 19.99 0.86 3.45
N ASN A 31 20.56 0.07 4.35
CA ASN A 31 21.81 0.42 5.05
C ASN A 31 23.04 -0.27 4.43
N VAL A 32 22.87 -0.95 3.29
CA VAL A 32 23.90 -1.70 2.54
C VAL A 32 24.71 -2.64 3.44
N LYS A 33 24.06 -3.31 4.39
CA LYS A 33 24.72 -4.25 5.33
C LYS A 33 24.77 -5.66 4.74
N ASN A 34 25.95 -6.31 4.81
CA ASN A 34 26.20 -7.68 4.37
C ASN A 34 25.85 -8.01 2.91
N ILE A 35 25.51 -7.03 2.07
CA ILE A 35 25.17 -7.26 0.65
C ILE A 35 26.35 -7.93 -0.08
N GLN A 36 27.57 -7.46 0.19
CA GLN A 36 28.79 -8.02 -0.39
C GLN A 36 29.09 -9.43 0.13
N VAL A 37 28.84 -9.70 1.41
CA VAL A 37 29.02 -11.03 2.02
C VAL A 37 28.04 -12.02 1.39
N LEU A 38 26.77 -11.63 1.25
CA LEU A 38 25.74 -12.42 0.59
C LEU A 38 26.13 -12.75 -0.86
N TYR A 39 26.51 -11.73 -1.65
CA TYR A 39 26.94 -11.93 -3.03
C TYR A 39 28.11 -12.93 -3.12
N LYS A 40 29.18 -12.68 -2.36
CA LYS A 40 30.36 -13.55 -2.33
C LYS A 40 30.00 -14.97 -1.90
N TYR A 41 29.11 -15.12 -0.92
CA TYR A 41 28.68 -16.42 -0.42
C TYR A 41 27.86 -17.19 -1.46
N VAL A 42 26.95 -16.52 -2.17
CA VAL A 42 26.18 -17.15 -3.25
C VAL A 42 27.11 -17.60 -4.38
N VAL A 43 28.03 -16.74 -4.82
CA VAL A 43 28.99 -17.08 -5.88
C VAL A 43 29.91 -18.23 -5.46
N HIS A 44 30.34 -18.25 -4.20
CA HIS A 44 31.08 -19.38 -3.62
C HIS A 44 30.27 -20.69 -3.67
N ARG A 45 29.01 -20.66 -3.23
CA ARG A 45 28.16 -21.87 -3.17
C ARG A 45 27.72 -22.36 -4.54
N ALA A 46 27.51 -21.47 -5.50
CA ALA A 46 27.03 -21.82 -6.84
C ALA A 46 28.17 -22.23 -7.79
N PHE A 47 29.35 -21.60 -7.68
CA PHE A 47 30.43 -21.76 -8.66
C PHE A 47 31.78 -22.17 -8.03
N GLY A 48 31.87 -22.35 -6.72
CA GLY A 48 33.08 -22.83 -6.04
C GLY A 48 34.19 -21.78 -5.90
N PHE A 49 33.91 -20.49 -6.06
CA PHE A 49 34.92 -19.45 -5.85
C PHE A 49 35.43 -19.44 -4.41
N PRO A 50 36.69 -19.07 -4.14
CA PRO A 50 37.20 -18.96 -2.77
C PRO A 50 36.37 -17.99 -1.91
N PHE A 51 36.11 -18.39 -0.67
CA PHE A 51 35.37 -17.58 0.31
C PHE A 51 36.11 -17.56 1.63
N THR A 52 36.45 -16.36 2.11
CA THR A 52 37.29 -16.15 3.30
C THR A 52 36.59 -15.40 4.43
N SER A 53 35.33 -15.00 4.24
CA SER A 53 34.60 -14.29 5.29
C SER A 53 34.29 -15.23 6.45
N THR A 54 34.67 -14.80 7.65
CA THR A 54 34.42 -15.53 8.89
C THR A 54 32.98 -15.30 9.36
N ALA A 55 32.44 -16.24 10.14
CA ALA A 55 31.15 -16.04 10.79
C ALA A 55 31.16 -14.80 11.71
N GLN A 56 30.01 -14.14 11.83
CA GLN A 56 29.80 -12.95 12.64
C GLN A 56 28.44 -13.06 13.37
N LEU A 57 28.44 -13.02 14.70
CA LEU A 57 27.25 -13.00 15.55
C LEU A 57 27.23 -11.85 16.58
N ILE A 58 28.32 -11.10 16.70
CA ILE A 58 28.50 -9.99 17.64
C ILE A 58 27.64 -8.80 17.23
N GLU A 59 27.71 -8.43 15.94
CA GLU A 59 26.92 -7.35 15.38
C GLU A 59 25.54 -7.86 14.95
N ARG A 60 24.52 -7.53 15.76
CA ARG A 60 23.14 -8.03 15.57
C ARG A 60 22.51 -7.65 14.23
N ASP A 61 22.94 -6.56 13.61
CA ASP A 61 22.41 -6.10 12.32
C ASP A 61 23.23 -6.56 11.11
N SER A 62 24.29 -7.33 11.35
CA SER A 62 25.18 -7.88 10.33
C SER A 62 25.54 -9.35 10.61
N VAL A 63 24.61 -10.11 11.20
CA VAL A 63 24.79 -11.54 11.48
C VAL A 63 25.11 -12.33 10.20
N PHE A 64 26.13 -13.17 10.26
CA PHE A 64 26.53 -14.10 9.23
C PHE A 64 26.96 -15.45 9.82
N VAL A 65 26.26 -16.52 9.45
CA VAL A 65 26.54 -17.89 9.85
C VAL A 65 26.61 -18.76 8.59
N PRO A 66 27.82 -19.15 8.14
CA PRO A 66 27.97 -20.07 7.03
C PRO A 66 27.34 -21.44 7.33
N ALA A 67 26.89 -22.15 6.29
CA ALA A 67 26.42 -23.51 6.45
C ALA A 67 27.55 -24.42 6.98
N GLY A 68 27.26 -25.25 7.98
CA GLY A 68 28.23 -26.13 8.64
C GLY A 68 29.11 -25.43 9.69
N TRP A 69 29.00 -24.11 9.88
CA TRP A 69 29.71 -23.42 10.95
C TRP A 69 29.03 -23.60 12.31
N ASP A 70 27.71 -23.64 12.33
CA ASP A 70 26.91 -23.72 13.55
C ASP A 70 26.82 -25.14 14.13
N GLY A 71 26.32 -25.28 15.35
CA GLY A 71 26.03 -26.57 15.97
C GLY A 71 25.17 -26.44 17.23
N GLU A 72 24.50 -27.53 17.62
CA GLU A 72 23.54 -27.53 18.73
C GLU A 72 24.14 -26.96 20.01
N LYS A 73 25.34 -27.39 20.39
CA LYS A 73 26.05 -26.89 21.59
C LYS A 73 26.35 -25.39 21.53
N LYS A 74 26.68 -24.84 20.34
CA LYS A 74 26.93 -23.40 20.18
C LYS A 74 25.65 -22.59 20.33
N ILE A 75 24.52 -23.14 19.89
CA ILE A 75 23.20 -22.52 20.04
C ILE A 75 22.75 -22.61 21.49
N GLU A 76 22.98 -23.75 22.17
CA GLU A 76 22.64 -23.99 23.58
C GLU A 76 23.29 -22.96 24.51
N ILE A 77 24.57 -22.64 24.30
CA ILE A 77 25.28 -21.62 25.10
C ILE A 77 24.59 -20.25 25.02
N VAL A 78 24.12 -19.86 23.83
CA VAL A 78 23.39 -18.59 23.65
C VAL A 78 21.99 -18.67 24.28
N LYS A 79 21.38 -19.86 24.21
CA LYS A 79 20.05 -20.15 24.76
C LYS A 79 20.02 -20.06 26.29
N GLU A 80 21.06 -20.53 26.98
CA GLU A 80 21.15 -20.51 28.46
C GLU A 80 21.04 -19.09 29.05
N GLY A 81 21.46 -18.07 28.31
CA GLY A 81 21.36 -16.67 28.72
C GLY A 81 19.97 -16.04 28.50
N LEU A 82 19.01 -16.76 27.92
CA LEU A 82 17.71 -16.24 27.52
C LEU A 82 16.57 -16.89 28.30
N PRO A 83 15.73 -16.11 29.01
CA PRO A 83 14.51 -16.65 29.59
C PRO A 83 13.53 -17.04 28.49
N ASP A 84 12.93 -18.23 28.60
CA ASP A 84 11.90 -18.73 27.69
C ASP A 84 12.34 -18.74 26.19
N ALA A 85 13.55 -19.23 25.92
CA ALA A 85 14.10 -19.26 24.56
C ALA A 85 13.28 -20.12 23.58
N ASP A 86 12.61 -21.16 24.07
CA ASP A 86 11.77 -22.07 23.27
C ASP A 86 10.29 -21.64 23.20
N GLY A 87 9.90 -20.60 23.95
CA GLY A 87 8.54 -20.09 23.91
C GLY A 87 8.15 -19.60 22.51
N ILE A 88 6.85 -19.64 22.22
CA ILE A 88 6.30 -19.13 20.97
C ILE A 88 6.69 -17.65 20.81
N LEU A 89 7.17 -17.29 19.62
CA LEU A 89 7.53 -15.92 19.31
C LEU A 89 6.26 -15.10 19.09
N GLU A 90 6.08 -14.05 19.90
CA GLU A 90 4.98 -13.12 19.74
C GLU A 90 5.09 -12.37 18.40
N PRO A 91 3.98 -12.21 17.64
CA PRO A 91 3.99 -11.45 16.40
C PRO A 91 4.51 -10.03 16.62
N THR A 92 5.63 -9.67 15.98
CA THR A 92 6.23 -8.32 16.08
C THR A 92 5.54 -7.31 15.16
N ARG A 93 4.68 -7.77 14.25
CA ARG A 93 3.90 -6.89 13.39
C ARG A 93 2.84 -6.25 14.26
N GLU A 94 2.88 -4.92 14.40
CA GLU A 94 1.71 -4.17 14.87
C GLU A 94 0.51 -4.69 14.08
N LYS A 95 -0.53 -5.16 14.78
CA LYS A 95 -1.77 -5.58 14.11
C LYS A 95 -2.11 -4.43 13.17
N PRO A 96 -2.24 -4.67 11.84
CA PRO A 96 -2.78 -3.63 11.00
C PRO A 96 -4.07 -3.20 11.69
N ILE A 97 -4.27 -1.89 11.85
CA ILE A 97 -5.57 -1.38 12.25
C ILE A 97 -6.46 -1.79 11.09
N ILE A 98 -7.05 -2.99 11.21
CA ILE A 98 -8.16 -3.40 10.39
C ILE A 98 -9.23 -2.43 10.86
N VAL A 99 -9.36 -1.31 10.15
CA VAL A 99 -10.58 -0.53 10.18
C VAL A 99 -11.62 -1.56 9.81
N ARG A 100 -12.37 -2.05 10.81
CA ARG A 100 -13.52 -2.91 10.57
C ARG A 100 -14.38 -2.09 9.62
N GLU A 101 -14.40 -2.49 8.36
CA GLU A 101 -15.37 -1.99 7.42
C GLU A 101 -16.71 -2.20 8.10
N GLN A 102 -17.39 -1.11 8.45
CA GLN A 102 -18.71 -1.22 9.06
C GLN A 102 -19.57 -1.90 8.01
N VAL A 103 -19.89 -3.17 8.25
CA VAL A 103 -20.90 -3.87 7.47
C VAL A 103 -22.20 -3.14 7.73
N VAL A 104 -22.58 -2.26 6.79
CA VAL A 104 -23.88 -1.60 6.82
C VAL A 104 -24.89 -2.67 6.42
N GLU A 105 -25.67 -3.14 7.39
CA GLU A 105 -26.81 -4.00 7.13
C GLU A 105 -27.85 -3.18 6.35
N ALA A 106 -28.15 -3.60 5.13
CA ALA A 106 -29.19 -2.96 4.33
C ALA A 106 -30.56 -3.27 4.95
N GLU A 107 -31.41 -2.24 5.07
CA GLU A 107 -32.80 -2.44 5.50
C GLU A 107 -33.56 -3.30 4.47
N ASP A 108 -34.52 -4.10 4.94
CA ASP A 108 -35.39 -4.87 4.06
C ASP A 108 -36.25 -3.94 3.19
N GLU A 109 -36.14 -4.10 1.86
CA GLU A 109 -36.77 -3.19 0.89
C GLU A 109 -38.30 -3.18 1.01
N GLN A 110 -38.92 -4.31 1.38
CA GLN A 110 -40.37 -4.38 1.55
C GLN A 110 -40.84 -3.60 2.78
N ALA A 111 -40.11 -3.71 3.90
CA ALA A 111 -40.38 -2.90 5.10
C ALA A 111 -40.20 -1.39 4.84
N PHE A 112 -39.17 -1.02 4.07
CA PHE A 112 -38.91 0.37 3.67
C PHE A 112 -40.06 0.93 2.81
N LEU A 113 -40.48 0.20 1.78
CA LEU A 113 -41.60 0.60 0.90
C LEU A 113 -42.91 0.70 1.67
N GLN A 114 -43.17 -0.23 2.60
CA GLN A 114 -44.39 -0.20 3.40
C GLN A 114 -44.42 0.99 4.36
N ARG A 115 -43.27 1.40 4.92
CA ARG A 115 -43.17 2.63 5.73
C ARG A 115 -43.46 3.89 4.91
N LEU A 116 -42.97 3.97 3.68
CA LEU A 116 -43.26 5.08 2.78
C LEU A 116 -44.75 5.14 2.41
N ALA A 117 -45.34 4.01 2.03
CA ALA A 117 -46.76 3.92 1.70
C ALA A 117 -47.64 4.30 2.91
N ALA A 118 -47.27 3.86 4.12
CA ALA A 118 -47.96 4.23 5.35
C ALA A 118 -47.86 5.74 5.62
N ALA A 119 -46.68 6.34 5.46
CA ALA A 119 -46.47 7.78 5.63
C ALA A 119 -47.26 8.63 4.61
N GLU A 120 -47.36 8.17 3.36
CA GLU A 120 -48.18 8.81 2.32
C GLU A 120 -49.69 8.71 2.64
N SER A 121 -50.14 7.54 3.09
CA SER A 121 -51.54 7.31 3.48
C SER A 121 -51.94 8.04 4.78
N ALA A 122 -50.96 8.49 5.56
CA ALA A 122 -51.16 9.19 6.83
C ALA A 122 -51.26 10.72 6.69
N ALA A 123 -51.29 11.28 5.46
CA ALA A 123 -51.59 12.69 5.29
C ALA A 123 -53.04 13.00 5.74
N PRO A 124 -53.25 14.02 6.61
CA PRO A 124 -54.57 14.32 7.15
C PRO A 124 -55.51 14.78 6.04
N ALA A 125 -56.79 14.40 6.18
CA ALA A 125 -57.86 14.70 5.24
C ALA A 125 -57.85 16.17 4.76
N ALA A 126 -57.85 16.34 3.45
CA ALA A 126 -57.93 17.61 2.76
C ALA A 126 -59.16 18.44 3.19
N GLN A 127 -58.93 19.68 3.64
CA GLN A 127 -59.94 20.75 3.62
C GLN A 127 -59.68 21.72 2.47
N LYS A 128 -60.78 22.21 1.88
CA LYS A 128 -60.93 22.91 0.59
C LYS A 128 -60.26 24.31 0.51
N LYS A 129 -59.66 24.57 -0.66
CA LYS A 129 -59.51 25.80 -1.49
C LYS A 129 -59.83 27.18 -0.86
N THR A 130 -58.87 28.13 -0.94
CA THR A 130 -58.94 29.36 -1.79
C THR A 130 -57.68 30.25 -1.64
N SER A 131 -57.27 30.86 -2.76
CA SER A 131 -56.48 32.12 -2.91
C SER A 131 -54.98 32.14 -2.57
N ILE A 132 -54.17 32.00 -3.63
CA ILE A 132 -53.17 32.97 -4.12
C ILE A 132 -52.63 34.02 -3.11
N LEU A 133 -51.30 33.96 -2.91
CA LEU A 133 -50.32 34.91 -2.32
C LEU A 133 -49.95 34.75 -0.83
N ASP A 134 -48.63 34.76 -0.60
CA ASP A 134 -47.85 34.71 0.64
C ASP A 134 -47.96 33.39 1.43
N ASP A 135 -46.90 32.67 1.79
CA ASP A 135 -45.63 33.15 2.30
C ASP A 135 -44.53 32.12 2.01
N ALA A 136 -43.34 32.65 1.76
CA ALA A 136 -42.15 31.90 1.48
C ALA A 136 -41.62 31.19 2.74
N THR A 137 -40.72 30.24 2.50
CA THR A 137 -39.72 29.70 3.42
C THR A 137 -40.06 28.38 4.11
N ASP A 138 -39.70 27.28 3.43
CA ASP A 138 -38.91 26.24 4.10
C ASP A 138 -37.80 25.73 3.15
N ASN A 139 -36.76 26.55 3.05
CA ASN A 139 -35.57 26.35 2.23
C ASN A 139 -34.53 25.40 2.88
N LYS A 140 -34.95 24.35 3.57
CA LYS A 140 -34.01 23.49 4.32
C LYS A 140 -34.13 21.98 4.11
N THR A 141 -34.74 21.55 3.02
CA THR A 141 -34.56 20.16 2.57
C THR A 141 -33.45 20.06 1.52
N PRO A 142 -32.58 19.04 1.58
CA PRO A 142 -31.52 18.81 0.58
C PRO A 142 -32.07 18.78 -0.85
N LEU A 143 -33.29 18.23 -1.00
CA LEU A 143 -34.03 18.15 -2.25
C LEU A 143 -34.47 19.53 -2.76
N SER A 144 -35.00 20.39 -1.88
CA SER A 144 -35.35 21.78 -2.21
C SER A 144 -34.13 22.59 -2.68
N SER A 145 -32.98 22.41 -2.04
CA SER A 145 -31.73 23.07 -2.42
C SER A 145 -31.22 22.58 -3.79
N PHE A 146 -31.40 21.30 -4.08
CA PHE A 146 -31.04 20.70 -5.36
C PHE A 146 -31.90 21.24 -6.51
N PHE A 147 -33.23 21.28 -6.35
CA PHE A 147 -34.11 21.84 -7.37
C PHE A 147 -33.93 23.35 -7.54
N SER A 148 -33.68 24.09 -6.45
CA SER A 148 -33.40 25.53 -6.52
C SER A 148 -32.12 25.85 -7.30
N ASN A 149 -31.13 24.96 -7.28
CA ASN A 149 -29.91 25.11 -8.07
C ASN A 149 -30.09 24.71 -9.54
N LEU A 150 -31.06 23.84 -9.86
CA LEU A 150 -31.41 23.46 -11.23
C LEU A 150 -32.30 24.51 -11.92
N LEU A 151 -33.14 25.21 -11.16
CA LEU A 151 -34.03 26.26 -11.68
C LEU A 151 -33.35 27.64 -11.79
N LYS A 152 -32.15 27.80 -11.25
CA LYS A 152 -31.36 29.04 -11.42
C LYS A 152 -30.65 29.02 -12.78
N ASP A 153 -31.34 29.51 -13.81
CA ASP A 153 -30.70 29.90 -15.06
C ASP A 153 -29.73 31.07 -14.83
N LYS A 154 -28.48 30.92 -15.29
CA LYS A 154 -27.43 31.95 -15.22
C LYS A 154 -27.72 33.11 -16.19
N PRO A 155 -27.69 34.38 -15.77
CA PRO A 155 -27.47 35.49 -16.68
C PRO A 155 -25.96 35.69 -16.94
N ASN A 156 -25.61 35.60 -18.22
CA ASN A 156 -24.59 36.37 -18.94
C ASN A 156 -23.12 36.31 -18.44
N VAL A 157 -22.34 35.44 -19.08
CA VAL A 157 -20.86 35.43 -19.00
C VAL A 157 -20.30 36.52 -19.91
N VAL A 158 -19.72 37.56 -19.31
CA VAL A 158 -18.80 38.48 -20.00
C VAL A 158 -17.48 37.76 -20.24
N LYS A 159 -16.97 37.93 -21.47
CA LYS A 159 -15.78 37.35 -22.08
C LYS A 159 -14.50 37.59 -21.24
N THR A 160 -13.74 36.53 -20.99
CA THR A 160 -12.28 36.57 -20.99
C THR A 160 -11.77 35.53 -21.97
N SER A 161 -11.21 36.05 -23.06
CA SER A 161 -10.65 35.30 -24.18
C SER A 161 -9.32 34.65 -23.79
N VAL A 162 -9.28 33.33 -23.81
CA VAL A 162 -8.07 32.56 -24.16
C VAL A 162 -8.49 31.67 -25.33
N PRO A 163 -7.81 31.71 -26.49
CA PRO A 163 -8.24 30.95 -27.66
C PRO A 163 -8.12 29.44 -27.41
N PRO A 164 -8.95 28.60 -28.05
CA PRO A 164 -8.87 27.16 -27.89
C PRO A 164 -7.61 26.66 -28.58
N VAL A 165 -6.81 25.87 -27.88
CA VAL A 165 -5.68 25.16 -28.47
C VAL A 165 -6.25 24.07 -29.38
N ASP A 166 -5.97 24.19 -30.68
CA ASP A 166 -6.42 23.24 -31.71
C ASP A 166 -5.99 21.82 -31.36
N SER A 167 -6.96 20.98 -31.01
CA SER A 167 -6.77 19.57 -30.67
C SER A 167 -6.09 18.77 -31.78
N ALA A 168 -6.22 19.22 -33.03
CA ALA A 168 -5.54 18.66 -34.19
C ALA A 168 -4.01 18.80 -34.13
N VAL A 169 -3.50 19.94 -33.65
CA VAL A 169 -2.04 20.18 -33.55
C VAL A 169 -1.43 19.36 -32.41
N GLN A 170 -2.21 19.09 -31.37
CA GLN A 170 -1.78 18.28 -30.24
C GLN A 170 -1.75 16.78 -30.58
N LEU A 171 -2.71 16.29 -31.39
CA LEU A 171 -2.68 14.93 -31.93
C LEU A 171 -1.52 14.71 -32.91
N ASP A 172 -1.20 15.70 -33.75
CA ASP A 172 -0.10 15.61 -34.70
C ASP A 172 1.28 15.61 -34.01
N ARG A 173 1.41 16.34 -32.89
CA ARG A 173 2.60 16.28 -32.01
C ARG A 173 2.75 14.92 -31.34
N ILE A 174 1.65 14.32 -30.89
CA ILE A 174 1.64 12.99 -30.24
C ILE A 174 1.98 11.90 -31.27
N LEU A 175 1.42 11.96 -32.49
CA LEU A 175 1.76 11.05 -33.58
C LEU A 175 3.23 11.17 -34.01
N LYS A 176 3.78 12.39 -34.12
CA LYS A 176 5.22 12.59 -34.40
C LYS A 176 6.13 12.03 -33.31
N SER A 177 5.69 12.02 -32.06
CA SER A 177 6.46 11.40 -30.96
C SER A 177 6.36 9.87 -30.93
N ALA A 178 5.35 9.29 -31.57
CA ALA A 178 5.12 7.84 -31.61
C ALA A 178 5.72 7.16 -32.85
N THR A 179 6.02 7.91 -33.92
CA THR A 179 6.59 7.34 -35.16
C THR A 179 7.81 8.13 -35.67
N GLY A 180 9.00 7.55 -35.46
CA GLY A 180 10.26 7.84 -36.16
C GLY A 180 11.31 8.57 -35.29
N GLN A 181 12.60 8.23 -35.26
CA GLN A 181 13.41 7.51 -36.25
C GLN A 181 14.77 7.12 -35.66
N GLN A 182 15.20 5.89 -35.93
CA GLN A 182 16.58 5.62 -36.34
C GLN A 182 16.87 6.43 -37.62
N SER A 183 17.98 7.17 -37.62
CA SER A 183 18.75 7.54 -38.82
C SER A 183 20.20 7.77 -38.33
N GLN A 184 21.10 6.82 -38.57
CA GLN A 184 22.06 6.82 -39.68
C GLN A 184 22.75 8.18 -39.87
N GLY A 185 24.04 8.22 -39.53
CA GLY A 185 24.89 9.40 -39.59
C GLY A 185 25.46 9.69 -40.98
N PRO A 186 26.42 10.63 -41.05
CA PRO A 186 27.31 10.76 -42.19
C PRO A 186 28.75 10.40 -41.84
N ASN A 187 29.38 9.76 -42.83
CA ASN A 187 30.82 9.62 -43.06
C ASN A 187 31.64 10.84 -42.63
N GLU A 188 32.77 10.58 -41.97
CA GLU A 188 34.01 11.30 -42.26
C GLU A 188 35.12 10.29 -42.55
N SER A 189 35.75 10.53 -43.70
CA SER A 189 36.90 9.84 -44.25
C SER A 189 38.08 10.80 -44.26
N SER A 190 39.28 10.26 -44.03
CA SER A 190 40.60 10.65 -44.55
C SER A 190 41.63 11.16 -43.53
N ALA A 191 42.83 10.60 -43.72
CA ALA A 191 44.18 11.04 -43.33
C ALA A 191 44.66 10.71 -41.90
#